data_AF-A0A7L5BDD8-F1
#
_entry.id   AF-A0A7L5BDD8-F1
#
_cell.length_a   1.000
_cell.length_b   1.000
_cell.length_c   1.000
_cell.angle_alpha   90.00
_cell.angle_beta   90.00
_cell.angle_gamma   90.00
#
_symmetry.space_group_name_H-M   'P 1'
#
loop_
_entity.id
_entity.type
_entity.pdbx_description
1 polymer ?
#
loop_
_entity_poly.entity_id
_entity_poly.type
_entity_poly.pdbx_seq_one_letter_code
_entity_poly.pdbx_strand_id
1 'polypeptide(L)' 'MTGNHEDTCPVCAVAFKSDDICATDIELGICHSDCLAGAPVVDLNTGEPTDGPIDTYRYGSLEEAKP' A
#
# COMPACT_ATOMS: atom_id res chain seq x y z
N MET A 1 16.02 11.12 -19.43
CA MET A 1 15.39 9.80 -19.22
C MET A 1 14.69 9.87 -17.86
N THR A 2 13.52 10.49 -17.79
CA THR A 2 12.71 10.57 -16.56
C THR A 2 11.68 9.46 -16.63
N GLY A 3 12.05 8.29 -16.12
CA GLY A 3 11.16 7.13 -16.10
C GLY A 3 10.08 7.30 -15.03
N ASN A 4 8.81 7.11 -15.42
CA ASN A 4 7.68 6.82 -14.53
C ASN A 4 7.97 5.53 -13.72
N HIS A 5 8.78 5.61 -12.67
CA HIS A 5 9.11 4.46 -11.82
C HIS A 5 8.35 4.45 -10.49
N GLU A 6 7.31 5.28 -10.32
CA GLU A 6 6.65 5.49 -9.01
C GLU A 6 5.19 4.97 -8.95
N ASP A 7 4.64 4.45 -10.06
CA ASP A 7 3.23 4.01 -10.13
C ASP A 7 3.07 2.48 -10.28
N THR A 8 4.05 1.68 -9.88
CA THR A 8 3.97 0.21 -9.95
C THR A 8 4.19 -0.42 -8.58
N CYS A 9 3.41 -1.46 -8.25
CA CYS A 9 3.60 -2.20 -7.02
C CYS A 9 4.95 -2.93 -7.01
N PRO A 10 5.78 -2.77 -5.96
CA PRO A 10 7.11 -3.38 -5.89
C PRO A 10 7.07 -4.91 -5.73
N VAL A 11 5.92 -5.49 -5.36
CA VAL A 11 5.76 -6.94 -5.18
C VAL A 11 5.41 -7.65 -6.48
N CYS A 12 4.45 -7.11 -7.24
CA CYS A 12 3.95 -7.74 -8.47
C CYS A 12 4.39 -7.03 -9.77
N ALA A 13 5.03 -5.87 -9.67
CA ALA A 13 5.45 -5.00 -10.77
C ALA A 13 4.29 -4.53 -11.69
N VAL A 14 3.04 -4.60 -11.22
CA VAL A 14 1.86 -4.11 -11.95
C VAL A 14 1.61 -2.65 -11.60
N ALA A 15 1.22 -1.86 -12.59
CA ALA A 15 0.85 -0.45 -12.40
C ALA A 15 -0.40 -0.30 -11.52
N PHE A 16 -0.36 0.65 -10.60
CA PHE A 16 -1.50 1.01 -9.76
C PHE A 16 -2.59 1.68 -10.60
N LYS A 17 -3.83 1.30 -10.31
CA LYS A 17 -5.04 1.90 -10.89
C LYS A 17 -5.83 2.60 -9.80
N SER A 18 -6.58 3.64 -10.17
CA SER A 18 -7.38 4.42 -9.21
C SER A 18 -8.37 3.58 -8.40
N ASP A 19 -8.83 2.45 -8.94
CA ASP A 19 -9.74 1.51 -8.26
C ASP A 19 -9.03 0.40 -7.47
N ASP A 20 -7.70 0.29 -7.54
CA ASP A 20 -6.95 -0.72 -6.82
C ASP A 20 -7.04 -0.50 -5.31
N ILE A 21 -7.15 -1.61 -4.58
CA ILE A 21 -7.06 -1.63 -3.12
C ILE A 21 -5.60 -1.87 -2.74
N CYS A 22 -5.00 -0.85 -2.16
CA CYS A 22 -3.60 -0.83 -1.74
C CYS A 22 -3.48 -0.79 -0.22
N ALA A 23 -2.30 -1.13 0.25
CA ALA A 23 -1.86 -0.94 1.62
C ALA A 23 -0.42 -0.43 1.60
N THR A 24 0.05 0.10 2.72
CA THR A 24 1.41 0.64 2.83
C THR A 24 2.26 -0.30 3.66
N ASP A 25 3.34 -0.79 3.06
CA ASP A 25 4.42 -1.47 3.76
C ASP A 25 5.45 -0.44 4.25
N ILE A 26 6.09 -0.71 5.39
CA ILE A 26 7.04 0.22 6.03
C ILE A 26 8.36 0.29 5.25
N GLU A 27 8.79 -0.80 4.62
CA GLU A 27 10.06 -0.87 3.89
C GLU A 27 9.88 -0.61 2.40
N LEU A 28 8.80 -1.15 1.82
CA LEU A 28 8.54 -1.12 0.37
C LEU A 28 7.66 0.06 -0.08
N GLY A 29 6.91 0.68 0.83
CA GLY A 29 5.94 1.72 0.50
C GLY A 29 4.61 1.15 -0.01
N ILE A 30 3.99 1.81 -0.99
CA ILE A 30 2.66 1.42 -1.49
C ILE A 30 2.73 0.05 -2.17
N CYS A 31 1.84 -0.87 -1.78
CA CYS A 31 1.67 -2.19 -2.40
C CYS A 31 0.18 -2.50 -2.57
N HIS A 32 -0.18 -3.41 -3.48
CA HIS A 32 -1.54 -3.96 -3.50
C HIS A 32 -1.82 -4.72 -2.20
N SER A 33 -3.02 -4.58 -1.64
CA SER A 33 -3.40 -5.28 -0.40
C SER A 33 -3.22 -6.80 -0.53
N ASP A 34 -3.61 -7.35 -1.68
CA ASP A 34 -3.46 -8.78 -1.96
C ASP A 34 -2.00 -9.22 -2.05
N CYS A 35 -1.10 -8.32 -2.46
CA CYS A 35 0.34 -8.60 -2.51
C CYS A 35 0.99 -8.63 -1.11
N LEU A 36 0.36 -8.00 -0.12
CA LEU A 36 0.76 -8.07 1.29
C LEU A 36 -0.04 -9.11 2.08
N ALA A 37 -0.86 -9.94 1.42
CA ALA A 37 -1.62 -10.98 2.10
C ALA A 37 -0.65 -11.99 2.78
N GLY A 38 -0.67 -12.02 4.11
CA GLY A 38 0.22 -12.85 4.92
C GLY A 38 1.54 -12.18 5.34
N ALA A 39 1.77 -10.93 4.95
CA ALA A 39 2.81 -10.11 5.55
C ALA A 39 2.45 -9.79 7.01
N PRO A 40 3.44 -9.69 7.92
CA PRO A 40 3.18 -9.31 9.31
C PRO A 40 2.62 -7.89 9.36
N VAL A 41 1.48 -7.71 10.02
CA VAL A 41 0.93 -6.39 10.31
C VAL A 41 1.52 -5.93 11.63
N VAL A 42 1.91 -4.67 11.73
CA VAL A 42 2.40 -4.08 12.99
C VAL A 42 1.45 -2.98 13.43
N ASP A 43 1.13 -2.94 14.72
CA ASP A 43 0.36 -1.83 15.28
C ASP A 43 1.27 -0.59 15.38
N LEU A 44 0.87 0.49 14.73
CA LEU A 44 1.67 1.73 14.68
C LEU A 44 1.80 2.42 16.04
N ASN A 45 0.91 2.14 17.00
CA ASN A 45 0.92 2.73 18.34
C ASN A 45 1.83 1.96 19.30
N THR A 46 1.91 0.64 19.17
CA THR A 46 2.70 -0.22 20.07
C THR A 46 4.02 -0.67 19.45
N GLY A 47 4.11 -0.69 18.12
CA GLY A 47 5.22 -1.28 17.37
C GLY A 47 5.26 -2.81 17.43
N GLU A 48 4.25 -3.45 18.03
CA GLU A 48 4.18 -4.90 18.14
C GLU A 48 3.49 -5.52 16.91
N PRO A 49 3.93 -6.70 16.45
CA PRO A 49 3.20 -7.46 15.44
C PRO A 49 1.79 -7.78 15.93
N THR A 50 0.84 -7.67 15.03
CA THR A 50 -0.57 -8.00 15.24
C THR A 50 -1.06 -8.88 14.11
N ASP A 51 -1.96 -9.81 14.42
CA ASP A 51 -2.69 -10.61 13.44
C ASP A 51 -3.95 -9.87 12.92
N GLY A 52 -4.05 -8.56 13.20
CA GLY A 52 -5.12 -7.71 12.71
C GLY A 52 -5.11 -7.55 11.19
N PRO A 53 -6.25 -7.17 10.58
CA PRO A 53 -6.28 -6.87 9.15
C PRO A 53 -5.35 -5.70 8.84
N ILE A 54 -4.65 -5.78 7.70
CA ILE A 54 -3.87 -4.65 7.20
C ILE A 54 -4.80 -3.47 6.87
N ASP A 55 -4.38 -2.26 7.20
CA ASP A 55 -5.12 -1.06 6.81
C ASP A 55 -5.02 -0.86 5.29
N THR A 56 -6.17 -0.93 4.62
CA THR A 56 -6.26 -0.78 3.17
C THR A 56 -6.90 0.53 2.78
N TYR A 57 -6.47 1.09 1.65
CA TYR A 57 -7.05 2.26 1.03
C TYR A 57 -7.13 2.08 -0.47
N ARG A 58 -8.05 2.80 -1.11
CA ARG A 58 -8.12 2.85 -2.56
C ARG A 58 -7.05 3.82 -3.09
N TYR A 59 -6.25 3.40 -4.07
CA TYR A 59 -5.14 4.20 -4.58
C TYR A 59 -5.59 5.59 -5.07
N GLY A 60 -6.69 5.67 -5.82
CA GLY A 60 -7.25 6.93 -6.31
C GLY A 60 -7.92 7.81 -5.25
N SER A 61 -8.12 7.32 -4.02
CA SER A 61 -8.76 8.11 -2.96
C SER A 61 -7.78 9.02 -2.20
N LEU A 62 -6.47 8.90 -2.44
CA LEU A 62 -5.48 9.80 -1.84
C LEU A 62 -5.50 11.23 -2.45
N GLU A 63 -6.21 11.44 -3.55
CA GLU A 63 -6.31 12.75 -4.22
C GLU A 63 -7.41 13.67 -3.67
N GLU A 64 -8.29 13.20 -2.77
CA GLU A 64 -9.41 13.99 -2.24
C GLU A 64 -9.29 14.27 -0.73
N ALA A 65 -8.18 14.88 -0.34
CA ALA A 65 -8.14 15.73 0.86
C ALA A 65 -8.16 17.20 0.43
N LYS A 66 -9.36 17.71 0.10
CA LYS A 66 -9.67 19.15 -0.01
C LYS A 66 -10.92 19.39 0.84
N PRO A 67 -10.99 20.43 1.69
CA PRO A 67 -10.71 21.83 1.35
C PRO A 67 -9.54 22.48 2.09
#